data_AF-A0A2M7CL12-F1
#
_entry.id   AF-A0A2M7CL12-F1
#
_cell.length_a   1.000
_cell.length_b   1.000
_cell.length_c   1.000
_cell.angle_alpha   90.00
_cell.angle_beta   90.00
_cell.angle_gamma   90.00
#
_symmetry.space_group_name_H-M   'P 1'
#
loop_
_entity.id
_entity.type
_entity.pdbx_description
1 polymer ?
#
loop_
_entity_poly.entity_id
_entity_poly.type
_entity_poly.pdbx_seq_one_letter_code
_entity_poly.pdbx_strand_id
1 'polypeptide(L)'
;MTEKEPHQLEEEGKRAFAAGRYAEAARLFDEASRGFTLGGDHLRAAEMDNNRSVALLKRDQPGPALDAARGADKIFESHADVKKQAMALGNQAAALEALKRYDEALPLYERAAELFEQAG
;
A
#
# COMPACT_ATOMS: atom_id res chain seq x y z
N MET A 1 6.81 26.70 -10.45
CA MET A 1 6.57 25.25 -10.63
C MET A 1 5.21 24.96 -10.01
N THR A 2 4.21 24.64 -10.81
CA THR A 2 2.95 24.09 -10.30
C THR A 2 3.27 22.71 -9.77
N GLU A 3 3.16 22.51 -8.46
CA GLU A 3 3.19 21.17 -7.88
C GLU A 3 2.08 20.34 -8.53
N LYS A 4 2.39 19.09 -8.91
CA LYS A 4 1.38 18.20 -9.50
C LYS A 4 0.35 17.87 -8.43
N GLU A 5 -0.92 17.87 -8.81
CA GLU A 5 -1.99 17.46 -7.92
C GLU A 5 -1.82 15.99 -7.51
N PRO A 6 -2.17 15.60 -6.27
CA PRO A 6 -1.98 14.23 -5.77
C PRO A 6 -2.63 13.17 -6.65
N HIS A 7 -3.78 13.49 -7.24
CA HIS A 7 -4.50 12.66 -8.20
C HIS A 7 -3.72 12.40 -9.49
N GLN A 8 -2.95 13.38 -9.98
CA GLN A 8 -2.13 13.20 -11.17
C GLN A 8 -0.95 12.27 -10.87
N LEU A 9 -0.34 12.43 -9.70
CA LEU A 9 0.75 11.59 -9.22
C LEU A 9 0.29 10.14 -9.02
N GLU A 10 -0.90 9.93 -8.45
CA GLU A 10 -1.54 8.62 -8.33
C GLU A 10 -1.64 7.92 -9.70
N GLU A 11 -2.19 8.61 -10.70
CA GLU A 11 -2.41 8.05 -12.04
C GLU A 11 -1.10 7.81 -12.79
N GLU A 12 -0.11 8.68 -12.63
CA GLU A 12 1.25 8.45 -13.13
C GLU A 12 1.91 7.25 -12.45
N GLY A 13 1.73 7.10 -11.14
CA GLY A 13 2.24 5.98 -10.36
C GLY A 13 1.69 4.64 -10.84
N LYS A 14 0.37 4.58 -11.08
CA LYS A 14 -0.30 3.40 -11.67
C LYS A 14 0.25 3.06 -13.05
N ARG A 15 0.44 4.07 -13.92
CA ARG A 15 1.04 3.87 -15.25
C ARG A 15 2.50 3.41 -15.18
N ALA A 16 3.30 3.98 -14.29
CA ALA A 16 4.68 3.57 -14.07
C ALA A 16 4.75 2.11 -13.57
N PHE A 17 3.88 1.73 -12.64
CA PHE A 17 3.78 0.38 -12.13
C PHE A 17 3.41 -0.62 -13.22
N ALA A 18 2.37 -0.33 -14.01
CA ALA A 18 1.93 -1.17 -15.13
C ALA A 18 3.03 -1.36 -16.19
N ALA A 19 3.91 -0.37 -16.36
CA ALA A 19 5.04 -0.44 -17.27
C ALA A 19 6.32 -1.03 -16.65
N GLY A 20 6.24 -1.63 -15.46
CA GLY A 20 7.38 -2.25 -14.78
C GLY A 20 8.40 -1.26 -14.20
N ARG A 21 8.12 0.05 -14.24
CA ARG A 21 8.99 1.10 -13.68
C ARG A 21 8.71 1.26 -12.19
N TYR A 22 8.98 0.21 -11.42
CA TYR A 22 8.61 0.13 -10.00
C TYR A 22 9.29 1.19 -9.12
N ALA A 23 10.51 1.61 -9.46
CA ALA A 23 11.21 2.66 -8.73
C ALA A 23 10.50 4.01 -8.86
N GLU A 24 10.07 4.33 -10.08
CA GLU A 24 9.30 5.53 -10.38
C GLU A 24 7.92 5.47 -9.74
N ALA A 25 7.23 4.32 -9.83
CA ALA A 25 5.94 4.10 -9.21
C ALA A 25 5.99 4.33 -7.69
N ALA A 26 6.97 3.75 -7.00
CA ALA A 26 7.12 3.93 -5.55
C ALA A 26 7.32 5.40 -5.17
N ARG A 27 8.12 6.16 -5.94
CA ARG A 27 8.30 7.61 -5.71
C ARG A 27 7.00 8.38 -5.94
N LEU A 28 6.29 8.10 -7.03
CA LEU A 28 5.04 8.78 -7.37
C LEU A 28 3.94 8.52 -6.33
N PHE A 29 3.82 7.27 -5.85
CA PHE A 29 2.90 6.93 -4.77
C PHE A 29 3.28 7.59 -3.44
N ASP A 30 4.57 7.72 -3.11
CA ASP A 30 5.04 8.47 -1.94
C ASP A 30 4.61 9.94 -1.99
N GLU A 31 4.81 10.59 -3.14
CA GLU A 31 4.44 11.99 -3.34
C GLU A 31 2.93 12.19 -3.32
N ALA A 32 2.17 11.29 -3.96
CA ALA A 32 0.71 11.29 -3.92
C ALA A 32 0.18 11.11 -2.49
N SER A 33 0.73 10.16 -1.73
CA SER A 33 0.37 9.91 -0.33
C SER A 33 0.54 11.14 0.55
N ARG A 34 1.70 11.82 0.44
CA ARG A 34 1.96 13.08 1.16
C ARG A 34 0.98 14.16 0.77
N GLY A 35 0.68 14.29 -0.51
CA GLY A 35 -0.27 15.27 -1.02
C GLY A 35 -1.70 15.04 -0.52
N PHE A 36 -2.18 13.80 -0.55
CA PHE A 36 -3.49 13.43 0.01
C PHE A 36 -3.55 13.66 1.52
N THR A 37 -2.48 13.32 2.25
CA THR A 37 -2.38 13.58 3.69
C THR A 37 -2.47 15.07 4.00
N LEU A 38 -1.77 15.92 3.25
CA LEU A 38 -1.84 17.37 3.41
C LEU A 38 -3.24 17.91 3.10
N GLY A 39 -3.94 17.31 2.14
CA GLY A 39 -5.33 17.63 1.80
C GLY A 39 -6.39 17.02 2.73
N GLY A 40 -5.98 16.24 3.74
CA GLY A 40 -6.90 15.56 4.68
C GLY A 40 -7.57 14.29 4.15
N ASP A 41 -7.21 13.82 2.95
CA ASP A 41 -7.72 12.57 2.36
C ASP A 41 -6.87 11.38 2.80
N HIS A 42 -7.02 11.00 4.07
CA HIS A 42 -6.25 9.90 4.65
C HIS A 42 -6.56 8.54 4.02
N LEU A 43 -7.77 8.36 3.47
CA LEU A 43 -8.15 7.11 2.81
C LEU A 43 -7.36 6.91 1.51
N ARG A 44 -7.25 7.95 0.67
CA ARG A 44 -6.41 7.88 -0.53
C ARG A 44 -4.92 7.83 -0.19
N ALA A 45 -4.48 8.52 0.85
CA ALA A 45 -3.10 8.41 1.31
C ALA A 45 -2.74 6.95 1.65
N ALA A 46 -3.60 6.27 2.42
CA ALA A 46 -3.44 4.84 2.75
C ALA A 46 -3.43 3.94 1.50
N GLU A 47 -4.25 4.26 0.48
CA GLU A 47 -4.23 3.54 -0.80
C GLU A 47 -2.90 3.73 -1.55
N MET A 48 -2.34 4.94 -1.54
CA MET A 48 -1.05 5.22 -2.16
C MET A 48 0.09 4.53 -1.42
N ASP A 49 0.09 4.56 -0.10
CA ASP A 49 1.04 3.86 0.76
C ASP A 49 1.00 2.33 0.54
N ASN A 50 -0.21 1.78 0.42
CA ASN A 50 -0.39 0.37 0.09
C ASN A 50 0.16 0.03 -1.32
N ASN A 51 -0.10 0.85 -2.33
CA ASN A 51 0.43 0.66 -3.69
C ASN A 51 1.96 0.82 -3.74
N ARG A 52 2.51 1.77 -2.97
CA ARG A 52 3.95 1.95 -2.78
C ARG A 52 4.60 0.69 -2.22
N SER A 53 3.96 0.01 -1.27
CA SER A 53 4.48 -1.25 -0.71
C SER A 53 4.68 -2.31 -1.78
N VAL A 54 3.69 -2.49 -2.68
CA VAL A 54 3.76 -3.47 -3.76
C VAL A 54 4.88 -3.11 -4.74
N ALA A 55 5.02 -1.83 -5.10
CA ALA A 55 6.10 -1.36 -5.96
C ALA A 55 7.48 -1.61 -5.34
N LEU A 56 7.63 -1.44 -4.03
CA LEU A 56 8.87 -1.71 -3.30
C LEU A 56 9.19 -3.21 -3.20
N LEU A 57 8.18 -4.07 -3.03
CA LEU A 57 8.37 -5.53 -3.08
C LEU A 57 8.84 -6.00 -4.45
N LYS A 58 8.31 -5.42 -5.54
CA LYS A 58 8.78 -5.71 -6.91
C LYS A 58 10.23 -5.28 -7.17
N ARG A 59 10.85 -4.58 -6.22
CA ARG A 59 12.26 -4.17 -6.25
C ARG A 59 13.12 -4.88 -5.21
N ASP A 60 12.60 -5.93 -4.57
CA ASP A 60 13.27 -6.62 -3.48
C ASP A 60 13.64 -5.68 -2.32
N GLN A 61 12.77 -4.71 -2.01
CA GLN A 61 12.91 -3.77 -0.90
C GLN A 61 11.85 -4.01 0.20
N PRO A 62 11.86 -5.17 0.88
CA PRO A 62 10.76 -5.57 1.75
C PRO A 62 10.67 -4.79 3.06
N GLY A 63 11.79 -4.27 3.60
CA GLY A 63 11.77 -3.37 4.76
C GLY A 63 10.98 -2.08 4.47
N PRO A 64 11.41 -1.29 3.47
CA PRO A 64 10.65 -0.12 3.02
C PRO A 64 9.20 -0.42 2.61
N ALA A 65 8.94 -1.59 2.04
CA ALA A 65 7.58 -2.01 1.69
C ALA A 65 6.70 -2.20 2.94
N LEU A 66 7.23 -2.89 3.96
CA LEU A 66 6.52 -3.08 5.22
C LEU A 66 6.21 -1.74 5.89
N ASP A 67 7.17 -0.81 5.90
CA ASP A 67 6.96 0.53 6.46
C ASP A 67 5.92 1.33 5.66
N ALA A 68 5.86 1.14 4.33
CA ALA A 68 4.84 1.76 3.49
C ALA A 68 3.43 1.22 3.80
N ALA A 69 3.24 -0.10 3.89
CA ALA A 69 1.91 -0.67 4.08
C ALA A 69 1.38 -0.53 5.53
N ARG A 70 2.25 -0.21 6.50
CA ARG A 70 1.91 -0.24 7.93
C ARG A 70 0.82 0.77 8.27
N GLY A 71 -0.28 0.29 8.85
CA GLY A 71 -1.38 1.12 9.34
C GLY A 71 -2.45 1.44 8.29
N ALA A 72 -2.21 1.15 7.00
CA ALA A 72 -3.22 1.30 5.97
C ALA A 72 -4.46 0.41 6.24
N ASP A 73 -4.25 -0.77 6.81
CA ASP A 73 -5.31 -1.70 7.24
C ASP A 73 -6.32 -1.03 8.19
N LYS A 74 -5.84 -0.26 9.18
CA LYS A 74 -6.68 0.43 10.16
C LYS A 74 -7.47 1.58 9.54
N ILE A 75 -6.88 2.27 8.56
CA ILE A 75 -7.57 3.33 7.82
C ILE A 75 -8.71 2.71 7.00
N PHE A 76 -8.46 1.62 6.28
CA PHE A 76 -9.51 0.92 5.53
C PHE A 76 -10.60 0.36 6.44
N GLU A 77 -10.23 -0.21 7.59
CA GLU A 77 -11.17 -0.68 8.63
C GLU A 77 -12.11 0.44 9.11
N SER A 78 -11.55 1.60 9.46
CA SER A 78 -12.36 2.75 9.93
C SER A 78 -13.33 3.30 8.87
N HIS A 79 -13.12 2.97 7.59
CA HIS A 79 -13.99 3.33 6.48
C HIS A 79 -14.87 2.17 5.99
N ALA A 80 -14.89 1.05 6.72
CA ALA A 80 -15.59 -0.18 6.35
C ALA A 80 -15.21 -0.73 4.95
N ASP A 81 -14.00 -0.44 4.45
CA ASP A 81 -13.47 -1.00 3.21
C ASP A 81 -12.76 -2.32 3.51
N VAL A 82 -13.56 -3.35 3.79
CA VAL A 82 -13.12 -4.70 4.18
C VAL A 82 -12.14 -5.29 3.16
N LYS A 83 -12.39 -5.05 1.86
CA LYS A 83 -11.55 -5.57 0.79
C LYS A 83 -10.16 -4.91 0.81
N LYS A 84 -10.07 -3.58 0.93
CA LYS A 84 -8.76 -2.92 1.00
C LYS A 84 -8.04 -3.20 2.32
N GLN A 85 -8.78 -3.36 3.43
CA GLN A 85 -8.21 -3.82 4.70
C GLN A 85 -7.50 -5.16 4.52
N ALA A 86 -8.17 -6.15 3.91
CA ALA A 86 -7.59 -7.46 3.62
C ALA A 86 -6.34 -7.36 2.73
N MET A 87 -6.41 -6.55 1.67
CA MET A 87 -5.26 -6.31 0.78
C MET A 87 -4.06 -5.69 1.52
N ALA A 88 -4.29 -4.72 2.40
CA ALA A 88 -3.22 -4.08 3.16
C ALA A 88 -2.54 -5.06 4.13
N LEU A 89 -3.32 -5.89 4.84
CA LEU A 89 -2.78 -6.94 5.71
C LEU A 89 -1.97 -7.97 4.92
N GLY A 90 -2.47 -8.41 3.76
CA GLY A 90 -1.74 -9.32 2.88
C GLY A 90 -0.43 -8.73 2.36
N ASN A 91 -0.40 -7.43 2.04
CA ASN A 91 0.83 -6.76 1.61
C ASN A 91 1.85 -6.60 2.75
N GLN A 92 1.40 -6.30 3.98
CA GLN A 92 2.27 -6.30 5.16
C GLN A 92 2.85 -7.69 5.41
N ALA A 93 2.02 -8.73 5.30
CA ALA A 93 2.42 -10.13 5.44
C ALA A 93 3.47 -10.53 4.38
N ALA A 94 3.26 -10.18 3.12
CA ALA A 94 4.21 -10.43 2.03
C ALA A 94 5.55 -9.74 2.25
N ALA A 95 5.54 -8.52 2.80
CA ALA A 95 6.77 -7.83 3.16
C ALA A 95 7.51 -8.49 4.34
N LEU A 96 6.79 -8.97 5.35
CA LEU A 96 7.37 -9.73 6.47
C LEU A 96 7.92 -11.08 6.00
N GLU A 97 7.21 -11.78 5.12
CA GLU A 97 7.66 -13.04 4.53
C GLU A 97 8.96 -12.86 3.75
N ALA A 98 9.06 -11.81 2.93
CA ALA A 98 10.28 -11.47 2.21
C ALA A 98 11.46 -11.08 3.15
N LEU A 99 11.16 -10.59 4.35
CA LEU A 99 12.13 -10.39 5.44
C LEU A 99 12.44 -11.67 6.24
N LYS A 100 11.84 -12.81 5.89
CA LYS A 100 11.91 -14.09 6.62
C LYS A 100 11.34 -14.03 8.04
N ARG A 101 10.44 -13.09 8.30
CA ARG A 101 9.73 -12.90 9.59
C ARG A 101 8.39 -13.65 9.57
N TYR A 102 8.47 -14.97 9.38
CA TYR A 102 7.30 -15.82 9.12
C TYR A 102 6.28 -15.83 10.27
N ASP A 103 6.76 -15.80 11.52
CA ASP A 103 5.90 -15.78 12.71
C ASP A 103 5.02 -14.52 12.79
N GLU A 104 5.43 -13.42 12.15
CA GLU A 104 4.66 -12.19 12.07
C GLU A 104 3.82 -12.13 10.79
N ALA A 105 4.26 -12.76 9.70
CA ALA A 105 3.55 -12.78 8.43
C ALA A 105 2.29 -13.65 8.49
N LEU A 106 2.38 -14.85 9.08
CA LEU A 106 1.30 -15.82 9.13
C LEU A 106 -0.01 -15.26 9.72
N PRO A 107 -0.03 -14.65 10.92
CA PRO A 107 -1.28 -14.13 11.48
C PRO A 107 -1.91 -13.01 10.63
N LEU A 108 -1.09 -12.22 9.91
CA LEU A 108 -1.60 -11.20 8.99
C LEU A 108 -2.23 -11.82 7.74
N TYR A 109 -1.63 -12.89 7.19
CA TYR A 109 -2.21 -13.63 6.08
C TYR A 109 -3.52 -14.32 6.48
N GLU A 110 -3.58 -14.95 7.65
CA GLU A 110 -4.81 -15.56 8.19
C GLU A 110 -5.91 -14.51 8.31
N ARG A 111 -5.60 -13.36 8.91
CA ARG A 111 -6.56 -12.26 9.03
C ARG A 111 -7.03 -11.71 7.69
N ALA A 112 -6.12 -11.58 6.72
CA ALA A 112 -6.48 -11.15 5.36
C ALA A 112 -7.43 -12.16 4.69
N ALA A 113 -7.18 -13.47 4.86
CA ALA A 113 -8.03 -14.52 4.31
C ALA A 113 -9.45 -14.49 4.90
N GLU A 114 -9.58 -14.35 6.22
CA GLU A 114 -10.88 -14.20 6.90
C GLU A 114 -11.68 -13.00 6.36
N LEU A 115 -11.02 -11.86 6.15
CA LEU A 115 -11.67 -10.65 5.64
C LEU A 115 -12.08 -10.80 4.17
N PHE A 116 -11.28 -11.48 3.35
CA PHE A 116 -11.67 -11.80 1.97
C PHE A 116 -12.87 -12.73 1.91
N GLU A 117 -12.97 -13.70 2.82
CA GLU A 117 -14.15 -14.57 2.94
C GLU A 117 -15.40 -13.79 3.31
N GLN A 118 -15.30 -12.80 4.20
CA GLN A 118 -16.42 -11.94 4.59
C GLN A 118 -16.87 -10.97 3.48
N ALA A 119 -15.97 -10.61 2.56
CA ALA A 119 -16.23 -9.66 1.48
C ALA A 119 -16.73 -10.31 0.18
N GLY A 120 -16.75 -11.64 0.10
CA GLY A 120 -17.26 -12.43 -1.04
C GLY A 120 -18.75 -12.72 -0.93
#